data_AF-A0A562JGG4-F1
#
_entry.id   AF-A0A562JGG4-F1
#
_cell.length_a   1.000
_cell.length_b   1.000
_cell.length_c   1.000
_cell.angle_alpha   90.00
_cell.angle_beta   90.00
_cell.angle_gamma   90.00
#
_symmetry.space_group_name_H-M   'P 1'
#
loop_
_entity.id
_entity.type
_entity.pdbx_description
1 polymer ?
#
loop_
_entity_poly.entity_id
_entity_poly.type
_entity_poly.pdbx_seq_one_letter_code
_entity_poly.pdbx_strand_id
1 'polypeptide(L)' 'MLTLLSLMVITGVCLFLALRQKKPIFLAVPFLSIFAYFLVQIILVPAPFMETVKFIFSLR' A
#
# COMPACT_ATOMS: atom_id res chain seq x y z
N MET A 1 17.02 -6.11 -1.44
CA MET A 1 16.89 -7.58 -1.25
C MET A 1 16.05 -7.91 -0.02
N LEU A 2 16.38 -7.38 1.16
CA LEU A 2 15.67 -7.64 2.42
C LEU A 2 14.17 -7.26 2.38
N THR A 3 13.85 -6.15 1.70
CA THR A 3 12.48 -5.62 1.54
C THR A 3 11.56 -6.49 0.68
N LEU A 4 12.12 -7.22 -0.30
CA LEU A 4 11.34 -8.16 -1.12
C LEU A 4 11.03 -9.45 -0.35
N LEU A 5 12.01 -9.91 0.44
CA LEU A 5 11.86 -11.08 1.31
C LEU A 5 10.79 -10.87 2.38
N SER A 6 10.77 -9.69 3.02
CA SER A 6 9.74 -9.36 4.01
C SER A 6 8.33 -9.32 3.39
N LEU A 7 8.21 -8.78 2.17
CA LEU A 7 6.95 -8.78 1.43
C LEU A 7 6.45 -10.20 1.12
N MET A 8 7.32 -11.09 0.64
CA MET A 8 6.94 -12.49 0.38
C MET A 8 6.44 -13.21 1.63
N VAL A 9 7.09 -13.00 2.78
CA VAL A 9 6.67 -13.61 4.06
C VAL A 9 5.31 -13.07 4.49
N ILE A 10 5.09 -11.76 4.41
CA ILE A 10 3.81 -11.13 4.78
C ILE A 10 2.68 -11.63 3.87
N THR A 11 2.91 -11.70 2.56
CA THR A 11 1.92 -12.20 1.61
C THR A 11 1.60 -13.68 1.86
N GLY A 12 2.61 -14.52 2.08
CA GLY A 12 2.43 -15.94 2.38
C GLY A 12 1.63 -16.18 3.67
N VAL A 13 1.94 -15.44 4.73
CA VAL A 13 1.20 -15.52 6.01
C VAL A 13 -0.24 -15.03 5.86
N CYS A 14 -0.48 -13.94 5.13
CA CYS A 14 -1.83 -13.47 4.86
C CYS A 14 -2.63 -14.47 4.04
N LEU A 15 -2.04 -15.07 3.00
CA LEU A 15 -2.71 -16.07 2.17
C LEU A 15 -3.07 -17.31 2.99
N PHE A 16 -2.13 -17.79 3.82
CA PHE A 16 -2.34 -18.92 4.70
C PHE A 16 -3.47 -18.66 5.71
N LEU A 17 -3.47 -17.49 6.38
CA LEU A 17 -4.52 -17.10 7.32
C LEU A 17 -5.87 -16.91 6.64
N ALA A 18 -5.90 -16.30 5.45
CA ALA A 18 -7.13 -16.09 4.69
C ALA A 18 -7.79 -17.41 4.28
N LEU A 19 -6.98 -18.37 3.80
CA LEU A 19 -7.46 -19.69 3.40
C LEU A 19 -7.89 -20.52 4.62
N ARG A 20 -7.12 -20.46 5.73
CA ARG A 20 -7.41 -21.22 6.95
C ARG A 20 -8.63 -20.70 7.71
N GLN A 21 -8.83 -19.39 7.75
CA GLN A 21 -9.97 -18.76 8.44
C GLN A 21 -11.20 -18.62 7.54
N LYS A 22 -11.11 -18.96 6.24
CA LYS A 22 -12.12 -18.66 5.19
C LYS A 22 -12.63 -17.21 5.21
N LYS A 23 -11.83 -16.29 5.76
CA LYS A 23 -12.15 -14.87 5.85
C LYS A 23 -11.28 -14.14 4.83
N PRO A 24 -11.80 -13.85 3.61
CA PRO A 24 -11.03 -13.19 2.57
C PRO A 24 -10.59 -11.77 2.98
N ILE A 25 -11.15 -11.24 4.08
CA ILE A 25 -10.75 -9.97 4.68
C ILE A 25 -9.26 -9.92 5.04
N PHE A 26 -8.61 -11.07 5.30
CA PHE A 26 -7.16 -11.12 5.50
C PHE A 26 -6.36 -10.84 4.23
N LEU A 27 -6.93 -10.99 3.02
CA LEU A 27 -6.28 -10.52 1.78
C LEU A 27 -6.33 -9.00 1.64
N ALA A 28 -7.20 -8.29 2.36
CA ALA A 28 -7.18 -6.83 2.35
C ALA A 28 -5.95 -6.26 3.07
N VAL A 29 -5.37 -7.00 4.03
CA VAL A 29 -4.20 -6.60 4.81
C VAL A 29 -3.00 -6.19 3.93
N PRO A 30 -2.54 -6.99 2.95
CA PRO A 30 -1.43 -6.58 2.07
C PRO A 30 -1.77 -5.35 1.22
N PHE A 31 -3.00 -5.23 0.71
CA PHE A 31 -3.44 -4.04 -0.03
C PHE A 31 -3.47 -2.80 0.85
N LEU A 32 -3.97 -2.93 2.08
CA LEU A 32 -4.09 -1.84 3.05
C LEU A 32 -2.71 -1.41 3.56
N SER A 33 -1.76 -2.34 3.66
CA SER A 33 -0.36 -2.05 4.00
C SER A 33 0.34 -1.23 2.90
N ILE A 34 0.14 -1.58 1.62
CA ILE A 34 0.62 -0.79 0.48
C ILE A 34 -0.03 0.60 0.48
N PHE A 35 -1.34 0.66 0.66
CA PHE A 35 -2.08 1.92 0.68
C PHE A 35 -1.60 2.84 1.80
N ALA A 36 -1.42 2.33 3.02
CA ALA A 36 -0.90 3.09 4.14
C ALA A 36 0.54 3.60 3.88
N TYR A 37 1.40 2.77 3.28
CA TYR A 37 2.76 3.17 2.90
C TYR A 37 2.75 4.34 1.89
N PHE A 38 1.89 4.28 0.87
CA PHE A 38 1.71 5.38 -0.07
C PHE A 38 1.17 6.64 0.61
N LEU A 39 0.19 6.50 1.49
CA LEU A 39 -0.41 7.61 2.22
C LEU A 39 0.64 8.32 3.09
N VAL A 40 1.47 7.56 3.79
CA VAL A 40 2.60 8.08 4.55
C VAL A 40 3.60 8.79 3.64
N GLN A 41 3.95 8.22 2.48
CA GLN A 41 4.82 8.92 1.52
C GLN A 41 4.23 10.23 1.02
N ILE A 42 2.93 10.27 0.69
CA ILE A 42 2.26 11.50 0.22
C ILE A 42 2.29 12.58 1.30
N ILE A 43 2.09 12.20 2.57
CA ILE A 43 2.16 13.14 3.70
C ILE A 43 3.60 13.61 3.95
N LEU A 44 4.58 12.71 3.83
CA LEU A 44 5.99 13.00 4.11
C LEU A 44 6.71 13.74 2.98
N VAL A 45 6.21 13.66 1.74
CA VAL A 45 6.77 14.40 0.62
C VAL A 45 6.37 15.88 0.76
N PRO A 46 7.35 16.79 0.97
CA PRO A 46 7.08 18.23 1.09
C PRO A 46 6.84 18.89 -0.28
N ALA A 47 6.55 18.11 -1.33
CA ALA A 47 6.10 18.66 -2.60
C ALA A 47 4.62 19.04 -2.46
N PRO A 48 4.18 20.16 -3.03
CA PRO A 48 2.79 20.53 -3.00
C PRO A 48 2.02 19.53 -3.86
N PHE A 49 1.41 18.52 -3.21
CA PHE A 49 0.52 17.53 -3.83
C PHE A 49 -0.49 18.21 -4.77
N MET A 50 -0.94 19.42 -4.41
CA MET A 50 -1.80 20.25 -5.24
C MET A 50 -1.15 20.74 -6.54
N GLU A 51 0.14 21.04 -6.60
CA GLU A 51 0.81 21.39 -7.85
C GLU A 51 0.94 20.17 -8.77
N THR A 52 1.14 18.97 -8.21
CA THR A 52 1.18 17.75 -9.02
C THR A 52 -0.21 17.42 -9.59
N VAL A 53 -1.27 17.60 -8.80
CA VAL A 53 -2.65 17.45 -9.27
C VAL A 53 -2.98 18.52 -10.32
N LYS A 54 -2.63 19.79 -10.09
CA LYS A 54 -2.82 20.86 -11.08
C LYS A 54 -2.05 20.60 -12.38
N PHE A 55 -0.84 20.06 -12.31
CA PHE A 55 -0.03 19.69 -13.47
C PHE A 55 -0.67 18.54 -14.26
N ILE A 56 -1.09 17.46 -13.58
CA ILE A 56 -1.72 16.29 -14.22
C ILE A 56 -3.08 16.67 -14.84
N PHE A 57 -3.88 17.45 -14.13
CA PHE A 57 -5.22 17.84 -14.59
C PHE A 57 -5.24 19.15 -15.39
N SER A 58 -4.08 19.77 -15.63
CA SER A 58 -3.94 21.08 -16.26
C SER A 58 -4.90 22.14 -15.68
N LEU A 59 -5.15 22.08 -14.37
CA LEU A 59 -6.00 23.03 -13.66
C LEU A 59 -5.18 24.30 -13.42
N ARG A 60 -5.52 25.38 -14.12
CA ARG A 60 -4.89 26.71 -13.98
C ARG A 60 -5.36 27.43 -12.73
#